data_AF-A0A9E2NXI9-F1
#
_entry.id   AF-A0A9E2NXI9-F1
#
_cell.length_a   1.000
_cell.length_b   1.000
_cell.length_c   1.000
_cell.angle_alpha   90.00
_cell.angle_beta   90.00
_cell.angle_gamma   90.00
#
_symmetry.space_group_name_H-M   'P 1'
#
loop_
_entity.id
_entity.type
_entity.pdbx_description
1 polymer ?
#
loop_
_entity_poly.entity_id
_entity_poly.type
_entity_poly.pdbx_seq_one_letter_code
_entity_poly.pdbx_strand_id
1 'polypeptide(L)' 'MLKLNKIYVIQPLEVEIGNIILFQDEKIKILEITLNKVKFLRCKNNEILEVPSKALEIAVD' A
#
# COMPACT_ATOMS: atom_id res chain seq x y z
N MET A 1 2.29 -12.01 -1.14
CA MET A 1 1.59 -11.73 -2.42
C MET A 1 0.33 -10.93 -2.15
N LEU A 2 0.26 -9.73 -2.70
CA LEU A 2 -0.89 -8.82 -2.57
C LEU A 2 -2.14 -9.41 -3.26
N LYS A 3 -3.32 -9.16 -2.70
CA LYS A 3 -4.61 -9.62 -3.23
C LYS A 3 -5.52 -8.43 -3.54
N LEU A 4 -6.17 -8.49 -4.69
CA LEU A 4 -7.15 -7.49 -5.12
C LEU A 4 -8.30 -7.39 -4.11
N ASN A 5 -8.79 -6.18 -3.86
CA ASN A 5 -9.87 -5.86 -2.92
C ASN A 5 -9.64 -6.27 -1.45
N LYS A 6 -8.44 -6.75 -1.09
CA LYS A 6 -8.07 -7.01 0.31
C LYS A 6 -7.57 -5.74 0.97
N ILE A 7 -7.89 -5.60 2.26
CA ILE A 7 -7.34 -4.57 3.13
C ILE A 7 -6.07 -5.12 3.79
N TYR A 8 -5.03 -4.28 3.80
CA TYR A 8 -3.74 -4.52 4.39
C TYR A 8 -3.43 -3.46 5.43
N VAL A 9 -2.57 -3.80 6.39
CA VAL A 9 -2.09 -2.89 7.43
C VAL A 9 -0.60 -2.71 7.28
N ILE A 10 -0.14 -1.46 7.28
CA ILE A 10 1.28 -1.12 7.25
C ILE A 10 1.93 -1.54 8.57
N GLN A 11 2.99 -2.35 8.49
CA GLN A 11 3.70 -2.90 9.65
C GLN A 11 4.85 -2.02 10.16
N PRO A 12 5.73 -1.47 9.29
CA PRO A 12 6.82 -0.61 9.74
C PRO A 12 6.31 0.68 10.38
N LEU A 13 7.11 1.24 11.31
CA LEU A 13 6.83 2.56 11.92
C LEU A 13 6.55 3.62 10.84
N GLU A 14 7.40 3.61 9.81
CA GLU A 14 7.32 4.48 8.65
C GLU A 14 7.90 3.72 7.44
N VAL A 15 7.26 3.87 6.28
CA VAL A 15 7.80 3.39 5.01
C VAL A 15 7.69 4.49 3.95
N GLU A 16 8.82 4.80 3.35
CA GLU A 16 8.93 5.74 2.24
C GLU A 16 9.02 4.97 0.92
N ILE A 17 8.08 5.23 0.01
CA ILE A 17 8.03 4.62 -1.31
C ILE A 17 8.00 5.74 -2.35
N GLY A 18 9.18 6.15 -2.81
CA GLY A 18 9.31 7.35 -3.64
C GLY A 18 8.93 8.59 -2.83
N ASN A 19 7.90 9.33 -3.26
CA ASN A 19 7.42 10.53 -2.56
C ASN A 19 6.23 10.25 -1.62
N ILE A 20 5.89 8.97 -1.40
CA ILE A 20 4.76 8.57 -0.56
C ILE A 20 5.31 8.03 0.75
N ILE A 21 4.87 8.63 1.86
CA ILE A 21 5.17 8.17 3.22
C ILE A 21 3.92 7.51 3.79
N LEU A 22 4.02 6.26 4.25
CA LEU A 22 2.98 5.51 4.93
C LEU A 22 3.45 5.21 6.35
N PHE A 23 2.54 5.28 7.32
CA PHE A 23 2.85 5.04 8.74
C PHE A 23 2.27 3.73 9.23
N GLN A 24 2.82 3.21 10.32
CA GLN A 24 2.31 2.03 11.01
C GLN A 24 0.79 2.13 11.27
N ASP A 25 0.12 0.98 11.19
CA ASP A 25 -1.32 0.82 11.38
C ASP A 25 -2.20 1.52 10.32
N GLU A 26 -1.61 2.18 9.32
CA GLU A 26 -2.38 2.67 8.18
C GLU A 26 -3.00 1.49 7.41
N LYS A 27 -4.31 1.61 7.17
CA LYS A 27 -5.08 0.65 6.39
C LYS A 27 -5.10 1.09 4.93
N ILE A 28 -4.77 0.15 4.06
CA ILE A 28 -4.84 0.34 2.61
C ILE A 28 -5.66 -0.76 1.97
N LYS A 29 -6.47 -0.43 0.96
CA LYS A 29 -7.21 -1.41 0.17
C LYS A 29 -6.62 -1.50 -1.22
N ILE A 30 -6.21 -2.70 -1.64
CA ILE A 30 -5.67 -2.89 -2.99
C ILE A 30 -6.80 -2.78 -4.02
N LEU A 31 -6.64 -1.89 -5.00
CA LEU A 31 -7.61 -1.63 -6.06
C LEU A 31 -7.17 -2.24 -7.40
N GLU A 32 -5.86 -2.30 -7.65
CA GLU A 32 -5.30 -2.81 -8.91
C GLU A 32 -3.89 -3.36 -8.66
N ILE A 33 -3.57 -4.50 -9.28
CA ILE A 33 -2.22 -5.10 -9.22
C ILE A 33 -1.73 -5.30 -10.65
N THR A 34 -0.58 -4.74 -10.97
CA THR A 34 0.15 -4.95 -12.23
C THR A 34 1.50 -5.60 -11.93
N LEU A 35 2.27 -5.94 -12.97
CA LEU A 35 3.57 -6.61 -12.81
C LEU A 35 4.52 -5.86 -11.86
N ASN A 36 4.59 -4.54 -11.98
CA ASN A 36 5.57 -3.71 -11.27
C ASN A 36 4.94 -2.71 -10.30
N LYS A 37 3.62 -2.52 -10.36
CA LYS A 37 2.93 -1.48 -9.61
C LYS A 37 1.64 -1.98 -9.00
N VAL A 38 1.22 -1.31 -7.94
CA VAL A 38 -0.03 -1.56 -7.25
C VAL A 38 -0.71 -0.23 -6.98
N LYS A 39 -2.00 -0.15 -7.30
CA LYS A 39 -2.85 0.96 -6.86
C LYS A 39 -3.61 0.55 -5.64
N PHE A 40 -3.68 1.43 -4.66
CA PHE A 40 -4.41 1.21 -3.43
C PHE A 40 -5.16 2.47 -2.99
N LEU A 41 -6.22 2.25 -2.23
CA LEU A 41 -6.92 3.29 -1.50
C LEU A 41 -6.33 3.40 -0.09
N ARG A 42 -5.84 4.57 0.29
CA ARG A 42 -5.51 4.89 1.67
C ARG A 42 -6.81 5.17 2.43
N CYS A 43 -7.16 4.31 3.39
CA CYS A 43 -8.46 4.39 4.06
C CYS A 43 -8.60 5.62 4.98
N LYS A 44 -7.49 6.23 5.41
CA LYS A 44 -7.48 7.40 6.30
C LYS A 44 -8.10 8.64 5.65
N ASN A 45 -7.83 8.86 4.36
CA ASN A 45 -8.20 10.08 3.63
C ASN A 45 -8.88 9.80 2.28
N ASN A 46 -9.15 8.53 1.96
CA ASN A 46 -9.70 8.08 0.67
C ASN A 46 -8.85 8.45 -0.55
N GLU A 47 -7.55 8.66 -0.35
CA GLU A 47 -6.61 8.95 -1.44
C GLU A 47 -6.27 7.67 -2.20
N ILE A 48 -6.24 7.75 -3.53
CA ILE A 48 -5.78 6.64 -4.37
C ILE A 48 -4.34 6.90 -4.77
N LEU A 49 -3.47 5.97 -4.43
CA LEU A 49 -2.03 6.05 -4.64
C LEU A 49 -1.55 4.88 -5.47
N GLU A 50 -0.45 5.08 -6.19
CA GLU A 50 0.22 4.07 -6.99
C GLU A 50 1.69 3.95 -6.57
N VAL A 51 2.13 2.75 -6.23
CA VAL A 51 3.51 2.47 -5.79
C VAL A 51 4.07 1.21 -6.44
N PRO A 52 5.39 1.00 -6.45
CA PRO A 52 5.99 -0.27 -6.83
C PRO A 52 5.45 -1.44 -6.00
N SER A 53 5.02 -2.52 -6.66
CA SER A 53 4.38 -3.67 -6.01
C SER A 53 5.27 -4.33 -4.95
N LYS A 54 6.57 -4.49 -5.25
CA LYS A 54 7.56 -5.08 -4.33
C LYS A 54 7.75 -4.26 -3.05
N ALA A 55 7.76 -2.93 -3.16
CA ALA A 55 7.97 -2.06 -2.01
C ALA A 55 6.76 -2.11 -1.05
N LEU A 56 5.55 -2.17 -1.62
CA LEU A 56 4.35 -2.31 -0.80
C LEU A 56 4.25 -3.70 -0.17
N GLU A 57 4.60 -4.75 -0.91
CA GLU A 57 4.48 -6.14 -0.46
C GLU A 57 5.32 -6.44 0.79
N ILE A 58 6.49 -5.81 0.95
CA ILE A 58 7.32 -5.96 2.15
C ILE A 58 6.85 -5.12 3.34
N ALA A 59 5.96 -4.14 3.11
CA ALA A 59 5.52 -3.18 4.11
C ALA A 59 4.18 -3.55 4.77
N VAL A 60 3.51 -4.59 4.28
CA VAL A 60 2.15 -4.96 4.69
C VAL A 60 2.04 -6.40 5.19
N ASP A 61 0.99 -6.68 5.97
CA ASP A 61 0.62 -8.01 6.52
C ASP A 61 -0.41 -8.81 5.65
#